data_AF-A0AAU4XLI4-F1
#
_entry.id   AF-A0AAU4XLI4-F1
#
_cell.length_a   1.000
_cell.length_b   1.000
_cell.length_c   1.000
_cell.angle_alpha   90.00
_cell.angle_beta   90.00
_cell.angle_gamma   90.00
#
_symmetry.space_group_name_H-M   'P 1'
#
loop_
_entity.id
_entity.type
_entity.pdbx_description
1 polymer ?
#
loop_
_entity_poly.entity_id
_entity_poly.type
_entity_poly.pdbx_seq_one_letter_code
_entity_poly.pdbx_strand_id
1 'polypeptide(L)'
;MAQPRTVQPGREVFHGRDLGGDFDYSCVFVVEDFDGLYEYLTHPATIGTEHLGLALLERLDIFDISDDDDPDLYAKIEELHRRRSALNPEVPGMLSAVPDFRGAGAND
;
A
#
# COMPACT_ATOMS: atom_id res chain seq x y z
N MET A 1 -2.39 -5.45 -25.34
CA MET A 1 -3.84 -5.55 -25.09
C MET A 1 -4.05 -5.28 -23.62
N ALA A 2 -4.81 -4.24 -23.25
CA ALA A 2 -5.09 -3.94 -21.84
C ALA A 2 -6.19 -4.89 -21.33
N GLN A 3 -5.89 -5.65 -20.27
CA GLN A 3 -6.84 -6.53 -19.59
C GLN A 3 -7.91 -5.73 -18.83
N PRO A 4 -9.09 -6.33 -18.55
CA PRO A 4 -10.22 -5.63 -17.97
C PRO A 4 -9.93 -5.23 -16.51
N ARG A 5 -10.28 -3.98 -16.18
CA ARG A 5 -10.15 -3.40 -14.84
C ARG A 5 -11.27 -3.89 -13.93
N THR A 6 -10.93 -4.54 -12.84
CA THR A 6 -11.82 -4.66 -11.68
C THR A 6 -11.36 -3.64 -10.65
N VAL A 7 -12.20 -2.66 -10.37
CA VAL A 7 -11.97 -1.58 -9.39
C VAL A 7 -13.18 -1.54 -8.47
N GLN A 8 -12.95 -1.61 -7.14
CA GLN A 8 -13.69 -0.99 -6.01
C GLN A 8 -12.94 -1.28 -4.68
N PRO A 9 -13.04 -0.47 -3.59
CA PRO A 9 -13.31 0.97 -3.45
C PRO A 9 -12.07 1.76 -2.91
N GLY A 10 -12.19 3.10 -2.88
CA GLY A 10 -11.08 4.07 -2.80
C GLY A 10 -11.07 4.86 -4.11
N ARG A 11 -11.66 6.07 -4.12
CA ARG A 11 -12.37 6.63 -5.29
C ARG A 11 -11.53 6.80 -6.55
N GLU A 12 -10.21 6.86 -6.45
CA GLU A 12 -9.32 6.98 -7.60
C GLU A 12 -8.05 6.14 -7.38
N VAL A 13 -7.67 5.38 -8.40
CA VAL A 13 -6.42 4.61 -8.43
C VAL A 13 -5.65 5.00 -9.67
N PHE A 14 -4.41 5.44 -9.48
CA PHE A 14 -3.48 5.75 -10.56
C PHE A 14 -2.39 4.69 -10.57
N HIS A 15 -2.30 3.91 -11.64
CA HIS A 15 -1.23 2.93 -11.79
C HIS A 15 -0.64 2.98 -13.20
N GLY A 16 0.65 2.72 -13.33
CA GLY A 16 1.29 2.75 -14.64
C GLY A 16 2.79 2.77 -14.54
N ARG A 17 3.44 2.94 -15.70
CA ARG A 17 4.88 3.14 -15.75
C ARG A 17 5.24 4.45 -15.09
N ASP A 18 6.29 4.42 -14.29
CA ASP A 18 6.90 5.64 -13.80
C ASP A 18 7.75 6.24 -14.92
N LEU A 19 7.34 7.43 -15.39
CA LEU A 19 7.95 8.10 -16.52
C LEU A 19 8.79 9.27 -16.00
N GLY A 20 10.11 9.04 -15.88
CA GLY A 20 11.06 10.04 -15.42
C GLY A 20 11.37 10.00 -13.93
N GLY A 21 10.79 9.06 -13.17
CA GLY A 21 11.21 8.71 -11.83
C GLY A 21 12.20 7.53 -11.79
N ASP A 22 12.43 7.01 -10.58
CA ASP A 22 13.44 5.99 -10.29
C ASP A 22 12.88 4.54 -10.33
N PHE A 23 11.56 4.38 -10.52
CA PHE A 23 10.90 3.07 -10.54
C PHE A 23 10.48 2.68 -11.96
N ASP A 24 10.15 1.39 -12.17
CA ASP A 24 9.53 0.95 -13.43
C ASP A 24 8.03 1.25 -13.44
N TYR A 25 7.38 1.19 -12.28
CA TYR A 25 5.95 1.32 -12.09
C TYR A 25 5.63 2.03 -10.78
N SER A 26 4.53 2.78 -10.78
CA SER A 26 3.96 3.43 -9.60
C SER A 26 2.47 3.13 -9.46
N CYS A 27 1.99 3.15 -8.23
CA CYS A 27 0.57 3.02 -7.89
C CYS A 27 0.21 3.99 -6.76
N VAL A 28 -0.87 4.76 -6.94
CA VAL A 28 -1.42 5.68 -5.93
C VAL A 28 -2.88 5.31 -5.71
N PHE A 29 -3.23 5.07 -4.45
CA PHE A 29 -4.60 4.83 -4.00
C PHE A 29 -5.09 6.06 -3.26
N VAL A 30 -6.23 6.62 -3.68
CA VAL A 30 -6.86 7.75 -3.00
C VAL A 30 -7.98 7.23 -2.11
N VAL A 31 -7.84 7.46 -0.80
CA VAL A 31 -8.81 7.08 0.23
C VAL A 31 -9.36 8.33 0.90
N GLU A 32 -10.65 8.31 1.24
CA GLU A 32 -11.37 9.48 1.77
C GLU A 32 -11.17 9.65 3.29
N ASP A 33 -11.02 8.53 4.00
CA ASP A 33 -10.94 8.48 5.46
C ASP A 33 -10.25 7.19 5.94
N PHE A 34 -10.17 7.03 7.26
CA PHE A 34 -9.57 5.84 7.89
C PHE A 34 -10.36 4.55 7.65
N ASP A 35 -11.68 4.62 7.49
CA ASP A 35 -12.48 3.42 7.20
C ASP A 35 -12.17 2.92 5.79
N GLY A 36 -12.05 3.83 4.82
CA GLY A 36 -11.62 3.53 3.45
C GLY A 36 -10.18 3.02 3.37
N LEU A 37 -9.27 3.62 4.15
CA LEU A 37 -7.90 3.09 4.27
C LEU A 37 -7.90 1.66 4.85
N TYR A 38 -8.65 1.42 5.92
CA TYR A 38 -8.70 0.11 6.54
C TYR A 38 -9.38 -0.95 5.66
N GLU A 39 -10.42 -0.56 4.92
CA GLU A 39 -11.02 -1.40 3.88
C GLU A 39 -9.98 -1.78 2.82
N TYR A 40 -9.26 -0.80 2.25
CA TYR A 40 -8.19 -1.06 1.29
C TYR A 40 -7.13 -2.02 1.85
N LEU A 41 -6.62 -1.75 3.06
CA LEU A 41 -5.56 -2.55 3.70
C LEU A 41 -5.98 -3.99 3.99
N THR A 42 -7.27 -4.26 4.18
CA THR A 42 -7.79 -5.60 4.52
C THR A 42 -8.54 -6.27 3.38
N HIS A 43 -8.73 -5.58 2.25
CA HIS A 43 -9.47 -6.11 1.13
C HIS A 43 -8.77 -7.37 0.57
N PRO A 44 -9.50 -8.46 0.28
CA PRO A 44 -8.90 -9.70 -0.23
C PRO A 44 -8.09 -9.52 -1.52
N ALA A 45 -8.46 -8.54 -2.35
CA ALA A 45 -7.69 -8.23 -3.57
C ALA A 45 -6.33 -7.58 -3.26
N THR A 46 -6.23 -6.77 -2.19
CA THR A 46 -4.97 -6.18 -1.74
C THR A 46 -4.04 -7.28 -1.26
N ILE A 47 -4.51 -8.13 -0.36
CA ILE A 47 -3.74 -9.29 0.15
C ILE A 47 -3.33 -10.24 -0.99
N GLY A 48 -4.25 -10.53 -1.92
CA GLY A 48 -3.95 -11.34 -3.10
C GLY A 48 -2.90 -10.69 -4.01
N THR A 49 -2.89 -9.37 -4.13
CA THR A 49 -1.86 -8.64 -4.88
C THR A 49 -0.52 -8.70 -4.18
N GLU A 50 -0.48 -8.55 -2.85
CA GLU A 50 0.76 -8.67 -2.06
C GLU A 50 1.40 -10.06 -2.23
N HIS A 51 0.61 -11.13 -2.14
CA HIS A 51 1.08 -12.50 -2.32
C HIS A 51 1.69 -12.77 -3.70
N LEU A 52 1.12 -12.16 -4.75
CA LEU A 52 1.57 -12.38 -6.13
C LEU A 52 2.71 -11.43 -6.51
N GLY A 53 2.68 -10.19 -6.00
CA GLY A 53 3.50 -9.09 -6.46
C GLY A 53 4.80 -8.93 -5.70
N LEU A 54 4.81 -9.07 -4.37
CA LEU A 54 5.97 -8.70 -3.56
C LEU A 54 7.21 -9.54 -3.89
N ALA A 55 7.04 -10.82 -4.20
CA ALA A 55 8.14 -11.70 -4.59
C ALA A 55 8.77 -11.36 -5.95
N LEU A 56 8.17 -10.46 -6.73
CA LEU A 56 8.66 -10.02 -8.04
C LEU A 56 9.44 -8.70 -7.97
N LEU A 57 9.46 -8.03 -6.81
CA LEU A 57 10.04 -6.70 -6.64
C LEU A 57 11.48 -6.81 -6.15
N GLU A 58 12.38 -6.06 -6.80
CA GLU A 58 13.74 -5.84 -6.29
C GLU A 58 13.78 -4.66 -5.29
N ARG A 59 12.90 -3.67 -5.49
CA ARG A 59 12.73 -2.49 -4.62
C ARG A 59 11.26 -2.10 -4.51
N LEU A 60 10.84 -1.66 -3.33
CA LEU A 60 9.50 -1.16 -3.04
C LEU A 60 9.58 0.01 -2.05
N ASP A 61 9.08 1.17 -2.47
CA ASP A 61 8.91 2.33 -1.58
C ASP A 61 7.39 2.60 -1.43
N ILE A 62 6.89 2.60 -0.19
CA ILE A 62 5.51 2.94 0.18
C ILE A 62 5.56 4.17 1.08
N PHE A 63 4.74 5.17 0.78
CA PHE A 63 4.58 6.37 1.59
C PHE A 63 3.16 6.90 1.45
N ASP A 64 2.73 7.64 2.48
CA ASP A 64 1.43 8.32 2.48
C ASP A 64 1.62 9.81 2.23
N ILE A 65 0.66 10.42 1.53
CA ILE A 65 0.55 11.88 1.38
C ILE A 65 -0.82 12.27 1.94
N SER A 66 -0.85 13.31 2.76
CA SER A 66 -2.09 13.90 3.26
C SER A 66 -1.97 15.42 3.30
N ASP A 67 -3.11 16.09 3.09
CA ASP A 67 -3.33 17.52 3.31
C ASP A 67 -3.97 17.82 4.67
N ASP A 68 -4.17 16.80 5.51
CA ASP A 68 -4.65 16.96 6.88
C ASP A 68 -3.51 17.40 7.81
N ASP A 69 -3.75 18.44 8.61
CA ASP A 69 -2.80 19.04 9.54
C ASP A 69 -2.78 18.34 10.92
N ASP A 70 -3.53 17.24 11.10
CA ASP A 70 -3.57 16.48 12.34
C ASP A 70 -2.18 15.90 12.70
N PRO A 71 -1.56 16.37 13.80
CA PRO A 71 -0.22 15.92 14.18
C PRO A 71 -0.18 14.44 14.56
N ASP A 72 -1.32 13.81 14.86
CA ASP A 72 -1.43 12.40 15.23
C ASP A 72 -1.79 11.49 14.05
N LEU A 73 -1.96 12.04 12.83
CA LEU A 73 -2.40 11.30 11.65
C LEU A 73 -1.56 10.04 11.39
N TYR A 74 -0.24 10.21 11.44
CA TYR A 74 0.70 9.11 11.21
C TYR A 74 0.52 7.98 12.23
N ALA A 75 0.38 8.30 13.52
CA ALA A 75 0.17 7.30 14.56
C ALA A 75 -1.17 6.55 14.40
N LYS A 76 -2.20 7.24 13.89
CA LYS A 76 -3.51 6.63 13.59
C LYS A 76 -3.41 5.66 12.40
N ILE A 77 -2.67 6.02 11.34
CA ILE A 77 -2.41 5.15 10.19
C ILE A 77 -1.61 3.92 10.61
N GLU A 78 -0.55 4.09 11.41
CA GLU A 78 0.23 2.97 11.93
C GLU A 78 -0.62 1.97 12.73
N GLU A 79 -1.58 2.45 13.53
CA GLU A 79 -2.50 1.56 14.25
C GLU A 79 -3.36 0.73 13.29
N LEU A 80 -3.80 1.29 12.16
CA LEU A 80 -4.51 0.52 11.13
C LEU A 80 -3.61 -0.56 10.51
N HIS A 81 -2.35 -0.24 10.23
CA HIS A 81 -1.37 -1.22 9.76
C HIS A 81 -1.12 -2.33 10.79
N ARG A 82 -1.01 -2.00 12.08
CA ARG A 82 -0.89 -2.98 13.18
C ARG A 82 -2.09 -3.90 13.23
N ARG A 83 -3.31 -3.35 13.16
CA ARG A 83 -4.56 -4.14 13.13
C ARG A 83 -4.62 -5.06 11.92
N ARG A 84 -4.27 -4.59 10.72
CA ARG A 84 -4.17 -5.39 9.49
C ARG A 84 -3.15 -6.52 9.63
N SER A 85 -1.99 -6.25 10.24
CA SER A 85 -0.95 -7.26 10.45
C SER A 85 -1.35 -8.30 11.49
N ALA A 86 -2.13 -7.95 12.51
CA ALA A 86 -2.69 -8.91 13.44
C ALA A 86 -3.69 -9.88 12.78
N LEU A 87 -4.42 -9.40 11.75
CA LEU A 87 -5.34 -10.23 10.95
C LEU A 87 -4.62 -11.09 9.91
N ASN A 88 -3.51 -10.58 9.34
CA ASN A 88 -2.73 -11.24 8.29
C ASN A 88 -1.24 -11.25 8.69
N PRO A 89 -0.84 -12.14 9.62
CA PRO A 89 0.50 -12.16 10.22
C PRO A 89 1.63 -12.46 9.23
N GLU A 90 1.30 -12.97 8.05
CA GLU A 90 2.23 -13.22 6.95
C GLU A 90 2.68 -11.94 6.21
N VAL A 91 1.86 -10.89 6.20
CA VAL A 91 2.10 -9.67 5.41
C VAL A 91 3.41 -8.97 5.78
N PRO A 92 3.73 -8.74 7.07
CA PRO A 92 5.03 -8.15 7.46
C PRO A 92 6.23 -8.96 6.96
N GLY A 93 6.12 -10.30 6.97
CA GLY A 93 7.17 -11.18 6.47
C GLY A 93 7.37 -11.07 4.97
N MET A 94 6.27 -10.93 4.20
CA MET A 94 6.34 -10.72 2.75
C MET A 94 6.96 -9.38 2.39
N LEU A 95 6.58 -8.31 3.09
CA LEU A 95 7.17 -6.97 2.88
C LEU A 95 8.66 -6.96 3.22
N SER A 96 9.05 -7.58 4.34
CA SER A 96 10.46 -7.68 4.77
C SER A 96 11.31 -8.58 3.86
N ALA A 97 10.70 -9.38 3.00
CA ALA A 97 11.39 -10.23 2.04
C ALA A 97 11.74 -9.50 0.73
N VAL A 98 11.19 -8.30 0.49
CA VAL A 98 11.58 -7.46 -0.64
C VAL A 98 13.01 -6.93 -0.39
N PRO A 99 13.97 -7.08 -1.33
CA PRO A 99 15.38 -6.79 -1.08
C PRO A 99 15.69 -5.35 -0.62
N ASP A 100 14.99 -4.36 -1.20
CA ASP A 100 15.07 -2.96 -0.79
C ASP A 100 13.63 -2.45 -0.53
N PHE A 101 13.18 -2.58 0.73
CA PHE A 101 11.86 -2.11 1.15
C PHE A 101 11.95 -0.85 2.02
N ARG A 102 11.17 0.16 1.67
CA ARG A 102 10.89 1.35 2.48
C ARG A 102 9.39 1.52 2.60
N GLY A 103 8.87 1.69 3.80
CA GLY A 103 7.43 1.80 4.02
C GLY A 103 7.04 2.90 4.97
N ALA A 104 5.82 3.43 4.83
CA ALA A 104 5.12 4.14 5.88
C ALA A 104 5.04 3.20 7.11
N GLY A 105 5.65 3.58 8.22
CA GLY A 105 5.78 2.70 9.40
C GLY A 105 6.98 1.75 9.41
N ALA A 106 7.85 1.75 8.39
CA ALA A 106 9.07 0.92 8.37
C ALA A 106 10.31 1.65 8.91
N ASN A 107 10.12 2.82 9.53
CA ASN A 107 11.20 3.52 10.22
C ASN A 107 11.38 2.92 11.62
N ASP A 108 12.33 1.98 11.73
CA ASP A 108 13.24 1.86 12.87
C ASP A 108 14.68 1.93 12.35
#